data_AF-T0ZTC9-F1
#
_entry.id   AF-T0ZTC9-F1
#
_cell.length_a   1.000
_cell.length_b   1.000
_cell.length_c   1.000
_cell.angle_alpha   90.00
_cell.angle_beta   90.00
_cell.angle_gamma   90.00
#
_symmetry.space_group_name_H-M   'P 1'
#
loop_
_entity.id
_entity.type
_entity.pdbx_description
1 polymer ?
#
loop_
_entity_poly.entity_id
_entity_poly.type
_entity_poly.pdbx_seq_one_letter_code
_entity_poly.pdbx_strand_id
1 'polypeptide(L)' 'YGKVFPEDVYAQLIMSIKAVFLSWDSERAKVYREINSIDNNLGTAVNIVSMIFGNMGSDSATGVAFTR' A
#
# COMPACT_ATOMS: atom_id res chain seq x y z
N TYR A 1 0.91 23.59 -13.78
CA TYR A 1 1.63 23.75 -12.50
C TYR A 1 1.11 22.70 -11.52
N GLY A 2 1.95 21.75 -11.12
CA GLY A 2 1.57 20.70 -10.17
C GLY A 2 1.59 21.20 -8.73
N LYS A 3 0.99 20.42 -7.82
CA LYS A 3 1.23 20.61 -6.38
C LYS A 3 2.68 20.26 -6.06
N VAL A 4 3.30 21.04 -5.18
CA VAL A 4 4.62 20.73 -4.61
C VAL A 4 4.51 19.44 -3.78
N PHE A 5 5.60 18.67 -3.70
CA PHE A 5 5.65 17.51 -2.83
C PHE A 5 5.40 17.93 -1.37
N PRO A 6 4.49 17.26 -0.63
CA PRO A 6 4.20 17.61 0.74
C PRO A 6 5.37 17.24 1.65
N GLU A 7 5.98 18.20 2.34
CA GLU A 7 7.08 17.96 3.29
C GLU A 7 6.58 17.52 4.69
N ASP A 8 5.32 17.80 5.03
CA ASP A 8 4.71 17.35 6.28
C ASP A 8 4.42 15.83 6.23
N VAL A 9 5.10 15.09 7.09
CA VAL A 9 4.97 13.64 7.23
C VAL A 9 3.55 13.20 7.60
N TYR A 10 2.81 13.99 8.38
CA TYR A 10 1.43 13.66 8.73
C TYR A 10 0.49 13.89 7.55
N ALA A 11 0.72 14.94 6.76
CA ALA A 11 0.01 15.15 5.51
C ALA A 11 0.24 14.00 4.53
N GLN A 12 1.50 13.55 4.37
CA GLN A 12 1.83 12.37 3.56
C GLN A 12 1.11 11.12 4.05
N LEU A 13 1.11 10.84 5.36
CA LEU A 13 0.45 9.68 5.96
C LEU A 13 -1.05 9.67 5.65
N ILE A 14 -1.74 10.79 5.88
CA ILE A 14 -3.17 10.91 5.61
C ILE A 14 -3.48 10.79 4.12
N MET A 15 -2.64 11.36 3.25
CA MET A 15 -2.78 11.22 1.80
C MET A 15 -2.62 9.76 1.36
N SER A 16 -1.64 9.03 1.91
CA SER A 16 -1.43 7.61 1.64
C SER A 16 -2.59 6.74 2.11
N ILE A 17 -3.12 6.96 3.32
CA ILE A 17 -4.30 6.25 3.83
C ILE A 17 -5.50 6.44 2.89
N LYS A 18 -5.78 7.68 2.49
CA LYS A 18 -6.87 8.00 1.56
C LYS A 18 -6.65 7.33 0.19
N ALA A 19 -5.42 7.35 -0.32
CA ALA A 19 -5.09 6.71 -1.58
C ALA A 19 -5.35 5.19 -1.54
N VAL A 20 -5.04 4.51 -0.42
CA VAL A 20 -5.34 3.08 -0.27
C VAL A 20 -6.85 2.82 -0.28
N PHE A 21 -7.66 3.60 0.45
CA PHE A 21 -9.11 3.43 0.40
C PHE A 21 -9.68 3.69 -0.99
N LEU A 22 -9.20 4.72 -1.70
CA LEU A 22 -9.60 4.97 -3.09
C LEU A 22 -9.16 3.85 -4.03
N SER A 23 -8.03 3.19 -3.76
CA SER A 23 -7.54 2.09 -4.59
C SER A 23 -8.46 0.87 -4.57
N TRP A 24 -9.24 0.68 -3.50
CA TRP A 24 -10.26 -0.36 -3.44
C TRP A 24 -11.33 -0.19 -4.52
N ASP A 25 -11.65 1.05 -4.90
CA ASP A 25 -12.64 1.33 -5.94
C ASP A 25 -12.05 1.47 -7.35
N SER A 26 -10.76 1.17 -7.51
CA SER A 26 -10.12 1.18 -8.83
C SER A 26 -10.70 0.11 -9.76
N GLU A 27 -10.72 0.40 -11.06
CA GLU A 27 -11.26 -0.51 -12.07
C GLU A 27 -10.61 -1.89 -12.03
N ARG A 28 -9.28 -1.91 -11.85
CA ARG A 28 -8.52 -3.15 -11.68
C ARG A 28 -8.97 -3.95 -10.45
N ALA A 29 -9.24 -3.28 -9.33
CA ALA A 29 -9.72 -3.94 -8.12
C ALA A 29 -11.14 -4.49 -8.29
N LYS A 30 -12.03 -3.75 -8.96
CA LYS A 30 -13.40 -4.21 -9.29
C LYS A 30 -13.37 -5.49 -10.12
N VAL A 31 -12.63 -5.49 -11.22
CA VAL A 31 -12.48 -6.67 -12.09
C VAL A 31 -11.87 -7.85 -11.33
N TYR A 32 -10.84 -7.61 -10.49
CA TYR A 32 -10.25 -8.66 -9.67
C TYR A 32 -11.28 -9.29 -8.71
N ARG A 33 -12.11 -8.48 -8.05
CA ARG A 33 -13.16 -8.97 -7.15
C ARG A 33 -14.23 -9.77 -7.88
N GLU A 34 -14.64 -9.34 -9.06
CA GLU A 34 -15.61 -10.07 -9.88
C GLU A 34 -15.08 -11.46 -10.25
N ILE A 35 -13.86 -11.53 -10.78
CA ILE A 35 -13.22 -12.80 -11.17
C ILE A 35 -13.08 -13.76 -9.97
N ASN A 36 -12.80 -13.23 -8.78
CA ASN A 36 -12.56 -14.02 -7.57
C ASN A 36 -13.80 -14.13 -6.65
N SER A 37 -14.97 -13.65 -7.07
CA SER A 37 -16.21 -13.66 -6.27
C SER A 37 -16.07 -13.05 -4.86
N ILE A 38 -15.33 -11.93 -4.76
CA ILE A 38 -15.12 -11.19 -3.51
C ILE A 38 -16.20 -10.11 -3.37
N ASP A 39 -16.87 -10.05 -2.21
CA ASP A 39 -17.90 -9.04 -1.93
C ASP A 39 -17.29 -7.62 -1.94
N ASN A 40 -17.96 -6.71 -2.64
CA ASN A 40 -17.60 -5.30 -2.74
C ASN A 40 -17.65 -4.56 -1.39
N ASN A 41 -18.48 -5.03 -0.45
CA ASN A 41 -18.71 -4.39 0.83
C ASN A 41 -17.63 -4.66 1.89
N LEU A 42 -16.65 -5.53 1.62
CA LEU A 42 -15.58 -5.85 2.57
C LEU A 42 -14.63 -4.66 2.81
N GLY A 43 -14.33 -3.90 1.76
CA GLY A 43 -13.34 -2.83 1.81
C GLY A 43 -11.89 -3.32 1.85
N THR A 44 -10.97 -2.39 2.16
CA THR A 44 -9.55 -2.68 2.39
C THR A 44 -9.06 -1.98 3.65
N ALA A 45 -8.13 -2.60 4.37
CA ALA A 45 -7.49 -2.01 5.55
C ALA A 45 -6.15 -1.36 5.19
N VAL A 46 -5.64 -0.51 6.08
CA VAL A 46 -4.32 0.11 5.96
C VAL A 46 -3.46 -0.32 7.12
N ASN A 47 -2.33 -0.98 6.82
CA ASN A 47 -1.32 -1.34 7.82
C ASN A 47 -0.25 -0.26 7.88
N ILE A 48 0.00 0.29 9.07
CA ILE A 48 1.07 1.27 9.33
C ILE A 48 2.13 0.56 10.16
N VAL A 49 3.33 0.40 9.60
CA VAL A 49 4.43 -0.34 10.22
C VAL A 49 5.69 0.51 10.27
N SER A 50 6.53 0.27 11.28
CA SER A 50 7.86 0.89 11.35
C SER A 50 8.74 0.37 10.23
N MET A 51 9.52 1.27 9.64
CA MET A 51 10.44 0.92 8.54
C MET A 51 11.66 0.19 9.07
N ILE A 52 12.07 -0.85 8.36
CA ILE A 52 13.35 -1.56 8.52
C ILE A 52 14.00 -1.60 7.14
N PHE A 53 15.34 -1.48 7.10
CA PHE A 53 16.09 -1.30 5.86
C PHE A 53 17.00 -2.49 5.57
N GLY A 54 16.65 -3.28 4.56
CA GLY A 54 17.50 -4.36 4.04
C GLY A 54 18.59 -3.88 3.07
N ASN A 55 18.86 -2.57 3.00
CA ASN A 55 19.75 -1.94 2.02
C ASN A 55 20.80 -0.99 2.62
N MET A 56 21.18 -1.19 3.90
CA MET A 56 22.14 -0.32 4.62
C MET A 56 23.62 -0.71 4.45
N GLY A 57 23.91 -1.82 3.79
CA GLY A 57 25.29 -2.32 3.63
C GLY A 57 25.31 -3.73 3.08
N SER A 58 26.52 -4.30 2.96
CA SER A 58 26.72 -5.68 2.50
C SER A 58 26.24 -6.75 3.50
N ASP A 59 25.90 -6.33 4.72
CA ASP A 59 25.36 -7.13 5.81
C ASP A 59 23.83 -7.02 5.95
N SER A 60 23.16 -6.31 5.03
CA SER A 60 21.71 -6.11 4.99
C SER A 60 21.09 -6.75 3.75
N ALA A 61 19.89 -7.32 3.87
CA ALA A 61 19.14 -7.87 2.74
C ALA A 61 17.62 -7.86 2.97
N THR A 62 16.84 -7.92 1.88
CA THR A 62 15.39 -8.18 1.88
C THR A 62 15.12 -9.41 1.02
N GLY A 63 14.28 -10.34 1.48
CA GLY A 63 13.98 -11.58 0.76
C GLY A 63 12.58 -12.13 1.03
N VAL A 64 12.13 -13.04 0.16
CA VAL A 64 10.87 -13.78 0.29
C VAL A 64 11.19 -15.27 0.15
N ALA A 65 10.70 -16.09 1.07
CA ALA A 65 10.90 -17.54 1.06
C ALA A 65 9.59 -18.27 1.36
N PHE A 66 9.42 -19.44 0.76
CA PHE A 66 8.33 -20.36 1.07
C PHE A 66 8.85 -21.48 1.96
N THR A 67 8.07 -21.88 2.96
CA THR A 67 8.46 -22.98 3.84
C THR A 67 8.39 -24.35 3.15
N ARG A 68 7.59 -24.48 2.08
CA ARG A 68 7.38 -25.67 1.25
C ARG A 68 6.93 -25.25 -0.15
#